data_AF-A0A1J8QEK1-F1
#
_entry.id   AF-A0A1J8QEK1-F1
#
_cell.length_a   1.000
_cell.length_b   1.000
_cell.length_c   1.000
_cell.angle_alpha   90.00
_cell.angle_beta   90.00
_cell.angle_gamma   90.00
#
_symmetry.space_group_name_H-M   'P 1'
#
loop_
_entity.id
_entity.type
_entity.pdbx_description
1 polymer ?
#
loop_
_entity_poly.entity_id
_entity_poly.type
_entity_poly.pdbx_seq_one_letter_code
_entity_poly.pdbx_strand_id
1 'polypeptide(L)'
;MFSRTVLFSCKRAPQACLLRGLATEASAVSAAPEVVHVDAALSKKTARPNLHTGIILNRSPIITRTPTAFEKAYYAYQARIHRALHNPFPYEFYFKQGSPLESRFNIEERRRERKAFGAPFGVQTGETSEAEKLAEATMRDEEEAMPRIHEADIHSDFKHLNRRGQRNLYLLLQKQENGAAVWRFPQESVEKGELLHHAATRGLEVECGNNMDAWIVSRNPIGVFHPPSPVNVDSAEKNAVFFYKAHIMAGQVRPNRTRAQDFAWLTKGEIKTRVDPDYWLGIKDMLSDF
;
A
#
# COMPACT_ATOMS: atom_id res chain seq x y z
N MET A 1 -30.52 -6.45 -59.80
CA MET A 1 -31.49 -7.30 -59.08
C MET A 1 -31.37 -6.98 -57.61
N PHE A 2 -32.48 -6.53 -57.02
CA PHE A 2 -32.59 -6.08 -55.64
C PHE A 2 -32.57 -7.27 -54.67
N SER A 3 -31.88 -7.13 -53.54
CA SER A 3 -32.42 -7.60 -52.26
C SER A 3 -31.74 -6.88 -51.11
N ARG A 4 -32.46 -5.92 -50.53
CA ARG A 4 -32.15 -5.27 -49.26
C ARG A 4 -32.72 -6.17 -48.16
N THR A 5 -31.88 -6.76 -47.33
CA THR A 5 -32.30 -7.44 -46.10
C THR A 5 -32.49 -6.42 -44.98
N VAL A 6 -33.75 -6.14 -44.68
CA VAL A 6 -34.19 -5.31 -43.55
C VAL A 6 -34.33 -6.22 -42.33
N LEU A 7 -33.47 -6.05 -41.33
CA LEU A 7 -33.64 -6.70 -40.03
C LEU A 7 -34.47 -5.79 -39.13
N PHE A 8 -35.65 -6.29 -38.76
CA PHE A 8 -36.61 -5.65 -37.88
C PHE A 8 -36.09 -5.57 -36.44
N SER A 9 -36.16 -4.36 -35.88
CA SER A 9 -35.90 -4.04 -34.48
C SER A 9 -37.07 -4.52 -33.61
N CYS A 10 -36.84 -5.53 -32.76
CA CYS A 10 -37.74 -5.88 -31.66
C CYS A 10 -37.37 -5.07 -30.42
N LYS A 11 -38.06 -3.94 -30.21
CA LYS A 11 -38.04 -3.20 -28.93
C LYS A 11 -38.93 -3.94 -27.93
N ARG A 12 -38.32 -4.62 -26.95
CA ARG A 12 -39.01 -5.08 -25.74
C ARG A 12 -38.58 -4.20 -24.58
N ALA A 13 -39.46 -3.30 -24.16
CA ALA A 13 -39.29 -2.53 -22.93
C ALA A 13 -39.76 -3.38 -21.74
N PRO A 14 -38.96 -3.58 -20.68
CA PRO A 14 -39.49 -4.07 -19.41
C PRO A 14 -40.08 -2.90 -18.62
N GLN A 15 -41.37 -3.02 -18.27
CA GLN A 15 -42.03 -2.17 -17.29
C GLN A 15 -41.37 -2.38 -15.93
N ALA A 16 -40.71 -1.34 -15.40
CA ALA A 16 -40.25 -1.31 -14.02
C ALA A 16 -41.44 -0.98 -13.11
N CYS A 17 -41.93 -1.98 -12.36
CA CYS A 17 -42.87 -1.77 -11.27
C CYS A 17 -42.13 -1.09 -10.09
N LEU A 18 -42.26 0.23 -9.99
CA LEU A 18 -41.91 1.00 -8.80
C LEU A 18 -43.06 0.88 -7.79
N LEU A 19 -42.93 -0.03 -6.83
CA LEU A 19 -43.75 0.00 -5.61
C LEU A 19 -42.95 0.73 -4.52
N ARG A 20 -43.23 2.03 -4.39
CA ARG A 20 -42.92 2.80 -3.18
C ARG A 20 -43.96 2.43 -2.12
N GLY A 21 -43.56 1.65 -1.13
CA GLY A 21 -44.34 1.47 0.09
C GLY A 21 -44.29 2.75 0.92
N LEU A 22 -45.44 3.39 1.09
CA LEU A 22 -45.64 4.56 1.95
C LEU A 22 -45.52 4.15 3.42
N ALA A 23 -44.88 5.02 4.21
CA ALA A 23 -44.79 4.92 5.65
C ALA A 23 -46.18 5.14 6.29
N THR A 24 -46.58 4.23 7.16
CA THR A 24 -47.76 4.39 8.02
C THR A 24 -47.30 4.98 9.35
N GLU A 25 -47.80 6.15 9.70
CA GLU A 25 -47.61 6.75 11.03
C GLU A 25 -48.39 5.94 12.07
N ALA A 26 -47.70 5.46 13.10
CA ALA A 26 -48.32 4.81 14.25
C ALA A 26 -48.59 5.87 15.33
N SER A 27 -49.86 6.02 15.70
CA SER A 27 -50.33 6.92 16.75
C SER A 27 -49.79 6.48 18.11
N ALA A 28 -49.15 7.41 18.83
CA ALA A 28 -48.67 7.20 20.18
C ALA A 28 -49.87 7.14 21.17
N VAL A 29 -50.02 6.01 21.87
CA VAL A 29 -50.86 5.91 23.06
C VAL A 29 -49.95 6.00 24.28
N SER A 30 -50.13 7.08 25.03
CA SER A 30 -49.50 7.33 26.32
C SER A 30 -50.09 6.41 27.38
N ALA A 31 -49.28 5.46 27.88
CA ALA A 31 -49.54 4.74 29.13
C ALA A 31 -48.38 5.02 30.09
N ALA A 32 -48.72 5.50 31.29
CA ALA A 32 -47.79 5.86 32.35
C ALA A 32 -46.98 4.64 32.84
N PRO A 33 -45.74 4.85 33.37
CA PRO A 33 -44.88 3.75 33.76
C PRO A 33 -45.26 3.23 35.15
N GLU A 34 -45.65 1.95 35.24
CA GLU A 34 -45.54 1.21 36.50
C GLU A 34 -44.08 0.81 36.69
N VAL A 35 -43.48 1.33 37.76
CA VAL A 35 -42.11 1.02 38.17
C VAL A 35 -42.09 -0.38 38.78
N VAL A 36 -41.77 -1.38 37.97
CA VAL A 36 -41.37 -2.69 38.48
C VAL A 36 -39.87 -2.62 38.75
N HIS A 37 -39.51 -2.49 40.03
CA HIS A 37 -38.15 -2.73 40.49
C HIS A 37 -37.82 -4.22 40.27
N VAL A 38 -37.13 -4.50 39.16
CA VAL A 38 -36.54 -5.82 38.93
C VAL A 38 -35.26 -5.86 39.73
N ASP A 39 -35.30 -6.53 40.89
CA ASP A 39 -34.12 -6.83 41.68
C ASP A 39 -33.06 -7.50 40.78
N ALA A 40 -31.93 -6.82 40.62
CA ALA A 40 -30.80 -7.30 39.86
C ALA A 40 -30.21 -8.53 40.57
N ALA A 41 -30.71 -9.71 40.20
CA ALA A 41 -30.11 -10.98 40.56
C ALA A 41 -28.61 -10.94 40.22
N LEU A 42 -27.78 -11.25 41.21
CA LEU A 42 -26.32 -11.33 41.13
C LEU A 42 -25.89 -12.24 39.97
N SER A 43 -25.68 -11.63 38.81
CA SER A 43 -25.02 -12.25 37.66
C SER A 43 -23.63 -12.67 38.12
N LYS A 44 -23.33 -13.97 38.05
CA LYS A 44 -21.97 -14.49 38.16
C LYS A 44 -21.11 -13.69 37.20
N LYS A 45 -20.16 -12.88 37.72
CA LYS A 45 -19.21 -12.13 36.90
C LYS A 45 -18.36 -13.15 36.14
N THR A 46 -18.70 -13.40 34.89
CA THR A 46 -17.79 -14.08 33.97
C THR A 46 -16.57 -13.20 33.82
N ALA A 47 -15.38 -13.75 34.09
CA ALA A 47 -14.12 -13.06 33.85
C ALA A 47 -14.08 -12.61 32.38
N ARG A 48 -13.72 -11.35 32.17
CA ARG A 48 -13.69 -10.72 30.84
C ARG A 48 -12.24 -10.69 30.37
N PRO A 49 -11.97 -11.00 29.09
CA PRO A 49 -10.62 -10.87 28.55
C PRO A 49 -10.21 -9.40 28.52
N ASN A 50 -8.93 -9.12 28.78
CA ASN A 50 -8.38 -7.79 28.60
C ASN A 50 -8.14 -7.56 27.11
N LEU A 51 -8.84 -6.56 26.55
CA LEU A 51 -8.76 -6.25 25.14
C LEU A 51 -7.72 -5.15 24.92
N HIS A 52 -6.83 -5.42 23.98
CA HIS A 52 -5.84 -4.47 23.49
C HIS A 52 -6.06 -4.27 22.00
N THR A 53 -5.70 -3.10 21.53
CA THR A 53 -5.66 -2.76 20.10
C THR A 53 -4.22 -2.49 19.72
N GLY A 54 -3.81 -3.02 18.58
CA GLY A 54 -2.50 -2.78 17.99
C GLY A 54 -2.64 -2.14 16.62
N ILE A 55 -1.69 -1.29 16.24
CA ILE A 55 -1.67 -0.71 14.89
C ILE A 55 -0.44 -1.16 14.13
N ILE A 56 -0.68 -1.73 12.96
CA ILE A 56 0.33 -1.98 11.95
C ILE A 56 0.36 -0.76 11.03
N LEU A 57 1.19 0.22 11.37
CA LEU A 57 1.38 1.43 10.58
C LEU A 57 2.36 1.13 9.44
N ASN A 58 1.88 1.23 8.20
CA ASN A 58 2.61 0.91 6.99
C ASN A 58 2.94 2.16 6.17
N ARG A 59 4.19 2.27 5.71
CA ARG A 59 4.62 3.16 4.63
C ARG A 59 4.67 2.33 3.34
N SER A 60 3.71 2.54 2.46
CA SER A 60 3.61 1.87 1.15
C SER A 60 4.84 2.11 0.26
N PRO A 61 5.19 1.23 -0.70
CA PRO A 61 6.29 1.49 -1.60
C PRO A 61 6.04 2.75 -2.42
N ILE A 62 7.04 3.60 -2.53
CA ILE A 62 7.00 4.85 -3.29
C ILE A 62 7.46 4.61 -4.73
N ILE A 63 8.31 3.59 -4.94
CA ILE A 63 8.83 3.21 -6.26
C ILE A 63 8.52 1.75 -6.57
N THR A 64 8.38 1.44 -7.85
CA THR A 64 8.11 0.08 -8.34
C THR A 64 9.21 -0.89 -7.94
N ARG A 65 8.91 -2.18 -7.79
CA ARG A 65 9.94 -3.19 -7.49
C ARG A 65 10.95 -3.33 -8.64
N THR A 66 12.20 -3.63 -8.33
CA THR A 66 13.16 -4.05 -9.37
C THR A 66 12.74 -5.38 -9.98
N PRO A 67 12.60 -5.47 -11.31
CA PRO A 67 12.27 -6.73 -11.96
C PRO A 67 13.42 -7.74 -11.80
N THR A 68 13.06 -9.02 -11.73
CA THR A 68 14.03 -10.13 -11.69
C THR A 68 14.79 -10.22 -13.02
N ALA A 69 15.91 -10.95 -13.04
CA ALA A 69 16.67 -11.15 -14.28
C ALA A 69 15.83 -11.81 -15.39
N PHE A 70 14.97 -12.76 -15.01
CA PHE A 70 14.01 -13.39 -15.93
C PHE A 70 12.98 -12.40 -16.45
N GLU A 71 12.37 -11.59 -15.59
CA GLU A 71 11.39 -10.57 -16.00
C GLU A 71 12.02 -9.54 -16.94
N LYS A 72 13.25 -9.09 -16.65
CA LYS A 72 14.00 -8.20 -17.55
C LYS A 72 14.20 -8.82 -18.93
N ALA A 73 14.60 -10.09 -18.98
CA ALA A 73 14.78 -10.81 -20.24
C ALA A 73 13.45 -10.98 -20.99
N TYR A 74 12.39 -11.34 -20.29
CA TYR A 74 11.04 -11.47 -20.85
C TYR A 74 10.52 -10.14 -21.41
N TYR A 75 10.64 -9.04 -20.67
CA TYR A 75 10.24 -7.72 -21.14
C TYR A 75 11.07 -7.25 -22.33
N ALA A 76 12.38 -7.50 -22.33
CA ALA A 76 13.23 -7.20 -23.49
C ALA A 76 12.80 -8.02 -24.72
N TYR A 77 12.45 -9.28 -24.54
CA TYR A 77 11.93 -10.14 -25.61
C TYR A 77 10.59 -9.65 -26.15
N GLN A 78 9.63 -9.35 -25.27
CA GLN A 78 8.32 -8.81 -25.68
C GLN A 78 8.44 -7.46 -26.38
N ALA A 79 9.34 -6.58 -25.91
CA ALA A 79 9.62 -5.31 -26.57
C ALA A 79 10.15 -5.50 -28.00
N ARG A 80 10.98 -6.52 -28.24
CA ARG A 80 11.45 -6.88 -29.59
C ARG A 80 10.34 -7.39 -30.49
N ILE A 81 9.47 -8.29 -29.99
CA ILE A 81 8.31 -8.77 -30.75
C ILE A 81 7.39 -7.61 -31.10
N HIS A 82 7.05 -6.78 -30.11
CA HIS A 82 6.19 -5.64 -30.33
C HIS A 82 6.80 -4.70 -31.39
N ARG A 83 8.11 -4.48 -31.35
CA ARG A 83 8.81 -3.69 -32.38
C ARG A 83 8.85 -4.39 -33.75
N ALA A 84 8.90 -5.71 -33.82
CA ALA A 84 8.84 -6.41 -35.12
C ALA A 84 7.43 -6.37 -35.73
N LEU A 85 6.40 -6.35 -34.89
CA LEU A 85 4.99 -6.40 -35.32
C LEU A 85 4.30 -5.04 -35.36
N HIS A 86 4.94 -3.97 -34.89
CA HIS A 86 4.31 -2.64 -34.90
C HIS A 86 4.07 -2.14 -36.32
N ASN A 87 3.00 -1.38 -36.48
CA ASN A 87 2.75 -0.65 -37.72
C ASN A 87 3.84 0.40 -37.92
N PRO A 88 4.25 0.67 -39.17
CA PRO A 88 5.25 1.69 -39.46
C PRO A 88 4.80 3.05 -38.93
N PHE A 89 5.73 3.78 -38.31
CA PHE A 89 5.47 5.11 -37.78
C PHE A 89 5.23 6.12 -38.94
N PRO A 90 4.15 6.92 -38.92
CA PRO A 90 3.85 7.86 -40.01
C PRO A 90 4.67 9.15 -39.87
N TYR A 91 5.89 9.14 -40.41
CA TYR A 91 6.86 10.26 -40.31
C TYR A 91 6.31 11.59 -40.80
N GLU A 92 5.68 11.61 -41.98
CA GLU A 92 5.20 12.85 -42.64
C GLU A 92 4.10 13.58 -41.84
N PHE A 93 3.38 12.85 -40.99
CA PHE A 93 2.32 13.43 -40.18
C PHE A 93 2.88 14.21 -38.99
N TYR A 94 3.94 13.70 -38.33
CA TYR A 94 4.51 14.29 -37.12
C TYR A 94 5.69 15.23 -37.41
N PHE A 95 6.46 14.96 -38.46
CA PHE A 95 7.65 15.71 -38.80
C PHE A 95 7.53 16.32 -40.20
N LYS A 96 7.98 17.56 -40.33
CA LYS A 96 8.20 18.18 -41.64
C LYS A 96 9.50 17.64 -42.21
N GLN A 97 9.48 17.27 -43.49
CA GLN A 97 10.64 16.78 -44.21
C GLN A 97 11.79 17.81 -44.14
N GLY A 98 12.98 17.35 -43.75
CA GLY A 98 14.17 18.19 -43.58
C GLY A 98 14.24 18.97 -42.27
N SER A 99 13.32 18.72 -41.32
CA SER A 99 13.37 19.34 -40.00
C SER A 99 14.50 18.74 -39.14
N PRO A 100 15.22 19.54 -38.32
CA PRO A 100 16.17 19.00 -37.35
C PRO A 100 15.56 17.96 -36.40
N LEU A 101 14.26 18.05 -36.14
CA LEU A 101 13.54 17.10 -35.29
C LEU A 101 13.38 15.73 -35.96
N GLU A 102 13.18 15.70 -37.28
CA GLU A 102 13.14 14.46 -38.06
C GLU A 102 14.51 13.76 -38.00
N SER A 103 15.59 14.50 -38.21
CA SER A 103 16.95 13.96 -38.14
C SER A 103 17.26 13.38 -36.75
N ARG A 104 16.89 14.09 -35.68
CA ARG A 104 17.03 13.57 -34.30
C ARG A 104 16.25 12.28 -34.08
N PHE A 105 14.99 12.25 -34.51
CA PHE A 105 14.16 11.06 -34.39
C PHE A 105 14.74 9.86 -35.16
N ASN A 106 15.24 10.08 -36.38
CA ASN A 106 15.87 9.03 -37.19
C ASN A 106 17.16 8.49 -36.53
N ILE A 107 17.97 9.36 -35.92
CA ILE A 107 19.14 8.95 -35.13
C ILE A 107 18.73 8.09 -33.93
N GLU A 108 17.71 8.52 -33.19
CA GLU A 108 17.19 7.76 -32.04
C GLU A 108 16.58 6.41 -32.45
N GLU A 109 15.80 6.36 -33.54
CA GLU A 109 15.22 5.12 -34.06
C GLU A 109 16.31 4.13 -34.46
N ARG A 110 17.35 4.58 -35.17
CA ARG A 110 18.51 3.73 -35.49
C ARG A 110 19.17 3.18 -34.22
N ARG A 111 19.36 4.01 -33.19
CA ARG A 111 19.91 3.57 -31.89
C ARG A 111 18.99 2.53 -31.22
N ARG A 112 17.67 2.72 -31.26
CA ARG A 112 16.68 1.80 -30.70
C ARG A 112 16.65 0.46 -31.44
N GLU A 113 16.70 0.47 -32.78
CA GLU A 113 16.80 -0.74 -33.60
C GLU A 113 18.07 -1.53 -33.30
N ARG A 114 19.20 -0.83 -33.25
CA ARG A 114 20.49 -1.43 -32.91
C ARG A 114 20.46 -2.10 -31.54
N LYS A 115 19.85 -1.45 -30.54
CA LYS A 115 19.68 -1.98 -29.19
C LYS A 115 18.72 -3.18 -29.16
N ALA A 116 17.67 -3.17 -29.97
CA ALA A 116 16.66 -4.22 -30.01
C ALA A 116 17.18 -5.49 -30.72
N PHE A 117 17.72 -5.35 -31.94
CA PHE A 117 18.01 -6.48 -32.84
C PHE A 117 19.51 -6.74 -33.06
N GLY A 118 20.39 -5.80 -32.69
CA GLY A 118 21.84 -5.92 -32.93
C GLY A 118 22.23 -5.63 -34.38
N ALA A 119 23.44 -6.01 -34.76
CA ALA A 119 23.90 -5.90 -36.16
C ALA A 119 23.16 -6.92 -37.05
N PRO A 120 22.77 -6.56 -38.29
CA PRO A 120 23.08 -5.35 -39.07
C PRO A 120 22.11 -4.17 -38.89
N PHE A 121 21.11 -4.26 -38.03
CA PHE A 121 20.08 -3.22 -37.83
C PHE A 121 20.65 -1.95 -37.17
N GLY A 122 20.12 -0.78 -37.57
CA GLY A 122 20.54 0.53 -37.06
C GLY A 122 21.97 0.96 -37.41
N VAL A 123 22.70 0.21 -38.25
CA VAL A 123 24.03 0.62 -38.76
C VAL A 123 23.83 1.69 -39.83
N GLN A 124 24.48 2.84 -39.70
CA GLN A 124 24.57 3.79 -40.80
C GLN A 124 25.43 3.20 -41.91
N THR A 125 24.82 2.93 -43.05
CA THR A 125 25.52 2.52 -44.27
C THR A 125 25.60 3.76 -45.17
N GLY A 126 26.67 4.54 -45.07
CA GLY A 126 26.87 5.77 -45.87
C GLY A 126 27.47 6.94 -45.09
N GLU A 127 27.61 8.08 -45.76
CA GLU A 127 28.13 9.32 -45.16
C GLU A 127 27.08 10.00 -44.28
N THR A 128 27.47 10.37 -43.06
CA THR A 128 26.62 11.13 -42.11
C THR A 128 26.45 12.56 -42.61
N SER A 129 25.21 13.00 -42.84
CA SER A 129 24.92 14.36 -43.29
C SER A 129 25.29 15.40 -42.23
N GLU A 130 25.60 16.64 -42.65
CA GLU A 130 25.90 17.73 -41.71
C GLU A 130 24.73 18.02 -40.77
N ALA A 131 23.49 17.87 -41.26
CA ALA A 131 22.27 17.99 -40.46
C ALA A 131 22.18 16.92 -39.36
N GLU A 132 22.57 15.68 -39.64
CA GLU A 132 22.63 14.62 -38.62
C GLU A 132 23.71 14.89 -37.57
N LYS A 133 24.88 15.37 -37.99
CA LYS A 133 25.97 15.74 -37.05
C LYS A 133 25.56 16.89 -36.12
N LEU A 134 24.90 17.91 -36.67
CA LEU A 134 24.36 19.02 -35.88
C LEU A 134 23.23 18.57 -34.96
N ALA A 135 22.35 17.70 -35.45
CA ALA A 135 21.28 17.12 -34.64
C ALA A 135 21.83 16.32 -33.46
N GLU A 136 22.86 15.49 -33.69
CA GLU A 136 23.53 14.68 -32.67
C GLU A 136 24.28 15.54 -31.65
N ALA A 137 24.97 16.61 -32.09
CA ALA A 137 25.65 17.56 -31.22
C ALA A 137 24.68 18.40 -30.35
N THR A 138 23.43 18.55 -30.79
CA THR A 138 22.41 19.34 -30.09
C THR A 138 21.43 18.49 -29.28
N MET A 139 21.59 17.16 -29.28
CA MET A 139 20.92 16.29 -28.31
C MET A 139 21.51 16.62 -26.94
N ARG A 140 20.74 17.36 -26.12
CA ARG A 140 21.15 17.68 -24.74
C ARG A 140 21.22 16.41 -23.93
N ASP A 141 22.20 16.37 -23.01
CA ASP A 141 22.29 15.36 -21.97
C ASP A 141 20.93 15.24 -21.27
N GLU A 142 20.37 14.02 -21.27
CA GLU A 142 19.09 13.72 -20.65
C GLU A 142 19.17 14.06 -19.15
N GLU A 143 18.11 14.67 -18.60
CA GLU A 143 18.02 14.88 -17.16
C GLU A 143 18.12 13.53 -16.45
N GLU A 144 19.20 13.33 -15.69
CA GLU A 144 19.40 12.07 -14.98
C GLU A 144 18.33 11.89 -13.91
N ALA A 145 17.57 10.80 -14.02
CA ALA A 145 16.60 10.44 -13.01
C ALA A 145 17.29 10.23 -11.65
N MET A 146 16.64 10.67 -10.57
CA MET A 146 17.16 10.45 -9.22
C MET A 146 17.44 8.96 -8.95
N PRO A 147 18.52 8.65 -8.21
CA PRO A 147 18.87 7.28 -7.91
C PRO A 147 17.75 6.58 -7.13
N ARG A 148 17.52 5.31 -7.44
CA ARG A 148 16.51 4.49 -6.75
C ARG A 148 16.92 4.08 -5.33
N ILE A 149 18.19 4.28 -4.98
CA ILE A 149 18.77 4.02 -3.67
C ILE A 149 18.91 5.36 -2.97
N HIS A 150 18.30 5.50 -1.79
CA HIS A 150 18.36 6.73 -1.01
C HIS A 150 19.61 6.74 -0.12
N GLU A 151 20.07 7.91 0.33
CA GLU A 151 21.21 8.04 1.26
C GLU A 151 20.98 7.23 2.56
N ALA A 152 19.75 7.25 3.07
CA ALA A 152 19.32 6.45 4.22
C ALA A 152 19.47 4.92 4.01
N ASP A 153 19.45 4.42 2.76
CA ASP A 153 19.75 3.01 2.48
C ASP A 153 21.24 2.71 2.63
N ILE A 154 22.10 3.66 2.23
CA ILE A 154 23.56 3.55 2.33
C ILE A 154 23.98 3.58 3.81
N HIS A 155 23.43 4.52 4.58
CA HIS A 155 23.71 4.67 6.00
C HIS A 155 22.94 3.70 6.90
N SER A 156 22.01 2.91 6.34
CA SER A 156 21.12 2.01 7.10
C SER A 156 20.36 2.70 8.24
N ASP A 157 19.85 3.91 7.99
CA ASP A 157 19.09 4.68 8.97
C ASP A 157 17.65 4.15 9.10
N PHE A 158 17.41 3.36 10.14
CA PHE A 158 16.10 2.77 10.42
C PHE A 158 15.03 3.77 10.87
N LYS A 159 15.37 5.04 11.11
CA LYS A 159 14.38 6.07 11.50
C LYS A 159 13.82 6.80 10.29
N HIS A 160 14.47 6.71 9.14
CA HIS A 160 14.11 7.47 7.95
C HIS A 160 13.08 6.75 7.07
N LEU A 161 12.02 7.46 6.64
CA LEU A 161 10.91 6.91 5.85
C LEU A 161 11.27 6.66 4.37
N ASN A 162 12.19 7.47 3.81
CA ASN A 162 12.61 7.36 2.40
C ASN A 162 13.56 6.16 2.16
N ARG A 163 14.00 5.47 3.22
CA ARG A 163 14.76 4.22 3.13
C ARG A 163 13.92 3.14 2.44
N ARG A 164 14.51 2.26 1.63
CA ARG A 164 13.86 1.12 0.97
C ARG A 164 12.56 1.52 0.25
N GLY A 165 12.62 2.49 -0.65
CA GLY A 165 11.42 2.99 -1.36
C GLY A 165 10.62 1.93 -2.14
N GLN A 166 11.21 0.77 -2.46
CA GLN A 166 10.56 -0.34 -3.18
C GLN A 166 9.76 -1.31 -2.29
N ARG A 167 9.87 -1.17 -0.97
CA ARG A 167 9.31 -2.10 0.01
C ARG A 167 8.36 -1.39 0.95
N ASN A 168 7.44 -2.15 1.52
CA ASN A 168 6.67 -1.71 2.68
C ASN A 168 7.61 -1.57 3.89
N LEU A 169 7.46 -0.46 4.61
CA LEU A 169 8.06 -0.29 5.93
C LEU A 169 6.98 -0.24 6.99
N TYR A 170 7.20 -0.94 8.09
CA TYR A 170 6.32 -0.96 9.23
C TYR A 170 6.99 -0.29 10.43
N LEU A 171 6.20 0.47 11.17
CA LEU A 171 6.66 1.07 12.41
C LEU A 171 6.69 0.04 13.54
N LEU A 172 7.83 -0.11 14.21
CA LEU A 172 7.93 -0.81 15.48
C LEU A 172 8.46 0.13 16.56
N LEU A 173 7.95 -0.08 17.78
CA LEU A 173 8.38 0.61 18.98
C LEU A 173 9.18 -0.36 19.87
N GLN A 174 10.26 0.14 20.44
CA GLN A 174 11.02 -0.58 21.45
C GLN A 174 10.45 -0.25 22.82
N LYS A 175 9.82 -1.24 23.46
CA LYS A 175 9.23 -1.14 24.80
C LYS A 175 10.10 -1.91 25.79
N GLN A 176 10.09 -1.49 27.05
CA GLN A 176 10.72 -2.24 28.14
C GLN A 176 9.68 -3.13 28.80
N GLU A 177 9.81 -4.44 28.60
CA GLU A 177 8.90 -5.44 29.16
C GLU A 177 9.73 -6.42 30.00
N ASN A 178 9.38 -6.58 31.28
CA ASN A 178 10.11 -7.44 32.23
C ASN A 178 11.64 -7.16 32.30
N GLY A 179 12.04 -5.89 32.13
CA GLY A 179 13.44 -5.47 32.14
C GLY A 179 14.19 -5.68 30.82
N ALA A 180 13.61 -6.39 29.84
CA ALA A 180 14.17 -6.58 28.51
C ALA A 180 13.59 -5.58 27.50
N ALA A 181 14.38 -5.20 26.50
CA ALA A 181 13.92 -4.35 25.41
C ALA A 181 13.27 -5.19 24.30
N VAL A 182 11.94 -5.10 24.18
CA VAL A 182 11.13 -5.89 23.25
C VAL A 182 10.56 -5.00 22.16
N TRP A 183 10.68 -5.44 20.91
CA TRP A 183 10.11 -4.73 19.76
C TRP A 183 8.67 -5.17 19.53
N ARG A 184 7.73 -4.23 19.57
CA ARG A 184 6.30 -4.47 19.34
C ARG A 184 5.71 -3.41 18.43
N PHE A 185 4.59 -3.72 17.78
CA PHE A 185 3.75 -2.68 17.19
C PHE A 185 3.17 -1.77 18.26
N PRO A 186 2.82 -0.52 17.91
CA PRO A 186 2.06 0.35 18.78
C PRO A 186 0.80 -0.34 19.28
N GLN A 187 0.60 -0.35 20.60
CA GLN A 187 -0.46 -1.12 21.26
C GLN A 187 -1.02 -0.35 22.46
N GLU A 188 -2.33 -0.32 22.58
CA GLU A 188 -3.06 0.38 23.64
C GLU A 188 -4.19 -0.50 24.21
N SER A 189 -4.49 -0.35 25.50
CA SER A 189 -5.65 -1.00 26.13
C SER A 189 -6.96 -0.32 25.72
N VAL A 190 -8.01 -1.12 25.56
CA VAL A 190 -9.35 -0.65 25.21
C VAL A 190 -10.09 -0.21 26.48
N GLU A 191 -10.64 1.01 26.47
CA GLU A 191 -11.41 1.53 27.59
C GLU A 191 -12.86 1.04 27.58
N LYS A 192 -13.53 1.08 28.75
CA LYS A 192 -14.91 0.61 28.87
C LYS A 192 -15.86 1.51 28.10
N GLY A 193 -16.53 0.96 27.08
CA GLY A 193 -17.49 1.70 26.24
C GLY A 193 -16.86 2.30 24.97
N GLU A 194 -15.55 2.13 24.77
CA GLU A 194 -14.84 2.57 23.57
C GLU A 194 -14.95 1.51 22.46
N LEU A 195 -15.03 1.95 21.20
CA LEU A 195 -14.96 1.04 20.04
C LEU A 195 -13.49 0.72 19.74
N LEU A 196 -13.21 -0.53 19.32
CA LEU A 196 -11.84 -1.00 19.05
C LEU A 196 -11.05 -0.10 18.08
N HIS A 197 -11.69 0.43 17.04
CA HIS A 197 -11.02 1.30 16.08
C HIS A 197 -10.72 2.69 16.65
N HIS A 198 -11.53 3.21 17.58
CA HIS A 198 -11.24 4.47 18.27
C HIS A 198 -10.08 4.31 19.26
N ALA A 199 -10.07 3.19 20.00
CA ALA A 199 -8.96 2.82 20.89
C ALA A 199 -7.64 2.70 20.11
N ALA A 200 -7.69 2.13 18.90
CA ALA A 200 -6.54 2.07 18.00
C ALA A 200 -6.06 3.48 17.63
N THR A 201 -6.92 4.37 17.11
CA THR A 201 -6.54 5.75 16.75
C THR A 201 -5.91 6.50 17.93
N ARG A 202 -6.58 6.45 19.10
CA ARG A 202 -6.08 7.06 20.34
C ARG A 202 -4.72 6.48 20.72
N GLY A 203 -4.56 5.17 20.66
CA GLY A 203 -3.29 4.49 20.94
C GLY A 203 -2.15 4.96 20.05
N LEU A 204 -2.41 5.16 18.76
CA LEU A 204 -1.40 5.69 17.84
C LEU A 204 -0.94 7.10 18.23
N GLU A 205 -1.89 7.99 18.52
CA GLU A 205 -1.60 9.37 18.92
C GLU A 205 -0.84 9.43 20.25
N VAL A 206 -1.23 8.61 21.22
CA VAL A 206 -0.60 8.57 22.55
C VAL A 206 0.82 8.01 22.50
N GLU A 207 1.06 6.96 21.71
CA GLU A 207 2.37 6.33 21.63
C GLU A 207 3.32 7.04 20.68
N CYS A 208 2.82 7.52 19.55
CA CYS A 208 3.64 8.04 18.45
C CYS A 208 3.55 9.55 18.23
N GLY A 209 2.61 10.23 18.89
CA GLY A 209 2.36 11.66 18.78
C GLY A 209 1.59 12.09 17.54
N ASN A 210 1.12 13.34 17.54
CA ASN A 210 0.29 13.92 16.47
C ASN A 210 1.10 14.50 15.29
N ASN A 211 2.40 14.19 15.17
CA ASN A 211 3.28 14.72 14.10
C ASN A 211 3.29 13.83 12.84
N MET A 212 2.28 12.98 12.69
CA MET A 212 2.09 12.14 11.52
C MET A 212 0.65 12.25 11.03
N ASP A 213 0.50 12.20 9.71
CA ASP A 213 -0.77 12.01 9.07
C ASP A 213 -0.93 10.52 8.77
N ALA A 214 -1.79 9.86 9.56
CA ALA A 214 -2.01 8.42 9.49
C ALA A 214 -3.48 8.12 9.24
N TRP A 215 -3.74 7.24 8.28
CA TRP A 215 -5.08 6.81 7.90
C TRP A 215 -5.29 5.34 8.26
N ILE A 216 -6.23 5.07 9.18
CA ILE A 216 -6.66 3.71 9.51
C ILE A 216 -7.63 3.22 8.42
N VAL A 217 -7.32 2.06 7.84
CA VAL A 217 -7.98 1.56 6.61
C VAL A 217 -9.44 1.18 6.86
N SER A 218 -9.73 0.54 7.99
CA SER A 218 -11.06 0.00 8.26
C SER A 218 -11.37 -0.06 9.76
N ARG A 219 -12.65 -0.25 10.08
CA ARG A 219 -13.13 -0.47 11.45
C ARG A 219 -12.97 -1.93 11.91
N ASN A 220 -12.62 -2.82 11.00
CA ASN A 220 -12.48 -4.24 11.28
C ASN A 220 -11.00 -4.58 11.51
N PRO A 221 -10.65 -5.31 12.57
CA PRO A 221 -9.29 -5.76 12.77
C PRO A 221 -8.89 -6.76 11.69
N ILE A 222 -7.61 -6.72 11.30
CA ILE A 222 -7.02 -7.61 10.29
C ILE A 222 -6.52 -8.93 10.87
N GLY A 223 -6.36 -9.00 12.19
CA GLY A 223 -5.96 -10.21 12.88
C GLY A 223 -5.94 -10.05 14.39
N VAL A 224 -5.80 -11.17 15.09
CA VAL A 224 -5.78 -11.24 16.55
C VAL A 224 -4.54 -12.01 16.99
N PHE A 225 -3.83 -11.47 17.98
CA PHE A 225 -2.73 -12.16 18.64
C PHE A 225 -3.07 -12.39 20.12
N HIS A 226 -2.86 -13.62 20.57
CA HIS A 226 -3.01 -14.00 21.96
C HIS A 226 -1.62 -14.14 22.56
N PRO A 227 -1.13 -13.15 23.33
CA PRO A 227 0.14 -13.28 24.03
C PRO A 227 0.12 -14.48 24.99
N PRO A 228 1.26 -15.14 25.19
CA PRO A 228 1.36 -16.25 26.12
C PRO A 228 0.99 -15.78 27.53
N SER A 229 -0.08 -16.35 28.09
CA SER A 229 -0.53 -16.05 29.43
C SER A 229 0.35 -16.80 30.44
N PRO A 230 0.72 -16.20 31.59
CA PRO A 230 1.40 -16.94 32.65
C PRO A 230 0.52 -18.11 33.11
N VAL A 231 1.18 -19.22 33.50
CA VAL A 231 0.60 -20.56 33.73
C VAL A 231 -0.52 -20.60 34.78
N ASN A 232 -0.70 -19.55 35.59
CA ASN A 232 -1.67 -19.47 36.69
C ASN A 232 -2.90 -18.59 36.44
N VAL A 233 -3.14 -18.13 35.21
CA VAL A 233 -4.31 -17.28 34.90
C VAL A 233 -5.42 -18.13 34.29
N ASP A 234 -6.63 -18.03 34.86
CA ASP A 234 -7.83 -18.69 34.34
C ASP A 234 -8.02 -18.35 32.86
N SER A 235 -8.49 -19.33 32.07
CA SER A 235 -8.66 -19.23 30.61
C SER A 235 -9.54 -18.05 30.16
N ALA A 236 -10.29 -17.43 31.09
CA ALA A 236 -11.20 -16.31 30.87
C ALA A 236 -10.54 -14.91 30.93
N GLU A 237 -9.32 -14.77 31.49
CA GLU A 237 -8.58 -13.50 31.57
C GLU A 237 -7.44 -13.42 30.55
N LYS A 238 -7.60 -14.11 29.41
CA LYS A 238 -6.61 -14.05 28.32
C LYS A 238 -6.58 -12.66 27.72
N ASN A 239 -5.38 -12.07 27.64
CA ASN A 239 -5.16 -10.85 26.89
C ASN A 239 -5.34 -11.15 25.39
N ALA A 240 -6.05 -10.28 24.67
CA ALA A 240 -6.23 -10.39 23.22
C ALA A 240 -5.87 -9.06 22.56
N VAL A 241 -4.97 -9.10 21.58
CA VAL A 241 -4.52 -7.92 20.83
C VAL A 241 -5.13 -7.95 19.43
N PHE A 242 -6.03 -7.01 19.15
CA PHE A 242 -6.65 -6.83 17.84
C PHE A 242 -5.83 -5.86 16.99
N PHE A 243 -5.30 -6.32 15.86
CA PHE A 243 -4.49 -5.49 14.98
C PHE A 243 -5.33 -4.76 13.93
N TYR A 244 -5.02 -3.49 13.73
CA TYR A 244 -5.58 -2.62 12.71
C TYR A 244 -4.51 -2.23 11.70
N LYS A 245 -4.90 -2.13 10.43
CA LYS A 245 -4.01 -1.63 9.38
C LYS A 245 -4.15 -0.12 9.28
N ALA A 246 -3.01 0.57 9.27
CA ALA A 246 -2.95 2.01 9.00
C ALA A 246 -1.87 2.33 7.96
N HIS A 247 -2.06 3.41 7.22
CA HIS A 247 -1.06 3.95 6.29
C HIS A 247 -0.57 5.31 6.77
N ILE A 248 0.74 5.52 6.78
CA ILE A 248 1.31 6.85 6.94
C ILE A 248 1.33 7.57 5.58
N MET A 249 0.81 8.78 5.55
CA MET A 249 0.79 9.63 4.36
C MET A 249 1.89 10.69 4.41
N ALA A 250 2.09 11.30 5.57
CA ALA A 250 3.10 12.32 5.80
C ALA A 250 3.52 12.40 7.28
N GLY A 251 4.59 13.16 7.55
CA GLY A 251 5.09 13.39 8.90
C GLY A 251 6.02 12.30 9.40
N GLN A 252 6.26 12.29 10.71
CA GLN A 252 7.20 11.37 11.34
C GLN A 252 6.79 11.06 12.78
N VAL A 253 7.14 9.84 13.22
CA VAL A 253 6.92 9.35 14.57
C VAL A 253 7.78 10.14 15.56
N ARG A 254 7.14 10.60 16.64
CA ARG A 254 7.83 11.14 17.81
C ARG A 254 7.35 10.34 19.02
N PRO A 255 8.04 9.24 19.37
CA PRO A 255 7.54 8.35 20.40
C PRO A 255 7.50 9.06 21.75
N ASN A 256 6.46 8.74 22.53
CA ASN A 256 6.41 9.17 23.91
C ASN A 256 7.47 8.41 24.72
N ARG A 257 8.51 9.11 25.18
CA ARG A 257 9.68 8.53 25.87
C ARG A 257 9.32 7.75 27.13
N THR A 258 8.16 8.02 27.74
CA THR A 258 7.68 7.28 28.91
C THR A 258 7.17 5.89 28.55
N ARG A 259 6.69 5.69 27.32
CA ARG A 259 6.06 4.43 26.85
C ARG A 259 6.94 3.64 25.87
N ALA A 260 7.78 4.33 25.08
CA ALA A 260 8.68 3.72 24.12
C ALA A 260 10.07 4.37 24.19
N GLN A 261 11.12 3.55 24.26
CA GLN A 261 12.50 4.02 24.34
C GLN A 261 13.01 4.47 22.97
N ASP A 262 12.69 3.69 21.93
CA ASP A 262 13.09 3.96 20.56
C ASP A 262 12.02 3.49 19.56
N PHE A 263 12.18 3.89 18.31
CA PHE A 263 11.34 3.46 17.19
C PHE A 263 12.18 3.15 15.96
N ALA A 264 11.65 2.29 15.09
CA ALA A 264 12.27 1.96 13.82
C ALA A 264 11.23 1.64 12.74
N TRP A 265 11.52 2.04 11.51
CA TRP A 265 10.82 1.67 10.30
C TRP A 265 11.50 0.47 9.64
N LEU A 266 10.84 -0.68 9.65
CA LEU A 266 11.43 -1.96 9.29
C LEU A 266 10.67 -2.66 8.17
N THR A 267 11.40 -3.35 7.30
CA THR A 267 10.81 -4.27 6.32
C THR A 267 10.37 -5.57 7.00
N LYS A 268 9.46 -6.32 6.37
CA LYS A 268 8.98 -7.61 6.87
C LYS A 268 10.12 -8.59 7.23
N GLY A 269 11.19 -8.63 6.43
CA GLY A 269 12.37 -9.46 6.70
C GLY A 269 13.19 -9.01 7.92
N GLU A 270 13.32 -7.71 8.13
CA GLU A 270 14.01 -7.13 9.30
C GLU A 270 13.20 -7.29 10.59
N ILE A 271 11.88 -7.32 10.51
CA ILE A 271 11.00 -7.57 11.67
C ILE A 271 11.22 -8.99 12.20
N LYS A 272 11.29 -9.98 11.30
CA LYS A 272 11.49 -11.39 11.66
C LYS A 272 12.71 -11.63 12.55
N THR A 273 13.78 -10.84 12.38
CA THR A 273 15.02 -11.00 13.15
C THR A 273 15.04 -10.23 14.47
N ARG A 274 14.13 -9.26 14.66
CA ARG A 274 14.11 -8.38 15.86
C ARG A 274 13.03 -8.70 16.87
N VAL A 275 11.93 -9.33 16.45
CA VAL A 275 10.82 -9.66 17.33
C VAL A 275 10.89 -11.09 17.83
N ASP A 276 10.20 -11.37 18.94
CA ASP A 276 10.11 -12.74 19.48
C ASP A 276 9.53 -13.72 18.44
N PRO A 277 10.03 -14.98 18.37
CA PRO A 277 9.53 -15.97 17.42
C PRO A 277 8.02 -16.21 17.52
N ASP A 278 7.47 -16.27 18.73
CA ASP A 278 6.04 -16.49 18.97
C ASP A 278 5.21 -15.30 18.48
N TYR A 279 5.72 -14.08 18.69
CA TYR A 279 5.07 -12.89 18.17
C TYR A 279 5.11 -12.86 16.65
N TRP A 280 6.28 -13.17 16.06
CA TRP A 280 6.45 -13.25 14.61
C TRP A 280 5.44 -14.20 13.97
N LEU A 281 5.24 -15.39 14.56
CA LEU A 281 4.25 -16.36 14.07
C LEU A 281 2.83 -15.79 14.08
N GLY A 282 2.49 -14.98 15.09
CA GLY A 282 1.20 -14.31 15.18
C GLY A 282 1.01 -13.18 14.15
N ILE A 283 2.07 -12.44 13.80
CA ILE A 283 1.97 -11.24 12.97
C ILE A 283 2.36 -11.42 11.50
N LYS A 284 3.15 -12.45 11.14
CA LYS A 284 3.77 -12.61 9.81
C LYS A 284 2.77 -12.57 8.64
N ASP A 285 1.55 -13.06 8.86
CA ASP A 285 0.53 -13.18 7.82
C ASP A 285 -0.26 -11.87 7.65
N MET A 286 -0.17 -10.94 8.60
CA MET A 286 -0.74 -9.60 8.51
C MET A 286 0.15 -8.60 7.74
N LEU A 287 1.40 -8.98 7.44
CA LEU A 287 2.40 -8.12 6.80
C LEU A 287 2.58 -8.48 5.31
N SER A 288 2.63 -7.47 4.45
CA SER A 288 3.02 -7.58 3.04
C SER A 288 4.50 -7.23 2.81
N ASP A 289 5.15 -7.92 1.87
CA ASP A 289 6.52 -7.66 1.43
C ASP A 289 6.64 -6.50 0.43
N PHE A 290 5.58 -6.25 -0.33
CA PHE A 290 5.46 -5.23 -1.38
C PHE A 290 4.10 -4.55 -1.31
#